data_AF-T1C2V4-F1
#
_entry.id   AF-T1C2V4-F1
#
_cell.length_a   1.000
_cell.length_b   1.000
_cell.length_c   1.000
_cell.angle_alpha   90.00
_cell.angle_beta   90.00
_cell.angle_gamma   90.00
#
_symmetry.space_group_name_H-M   'P 1'
#
loop_
_entity.id
_entity.type
_entity.pdbx_description
1 polymer ?
#
loop_
_entity_poly.entity_id
_entity_poly.type
_entity_poly.pdbx_seq_one_letter_code
_entity_poly.pdbx_strand_id
1 'polypeptide(L)'
;MSYRLVLPPIPPEQRTPLVEALRGIIQMQAERIQRQEEQIELLKEEIRLLKGLKKRPRFKPSGMEEHTDADEGKDEGKEDTRRPGSDKRHKTAELVIHEERIVAPSRRIPRGSRFKGYRDVVVQELKIQCHNTRYR
;
A
#
# COMPACT_ATOMS: atom_id res chain seq x y z
N MET A 1 -12.61 -7.34 13.71
CA MET A 1 -13.83 -7.25 14.52
C MET A 1 -13.53 -7.89 15.86
N SER A 2 -13.31 -7.08 16.90
CA SER A 2 -13.10 -7.56 18.26
C SER A 2 -14.49 -7.80 18.86
N TYR A 3 -14.91 -9.05 18.94
CA TYR A 3 -16.15 -9.40 19.64
C TYR A 3 -15.84 -9.43 21.14
N ARG A 4 -16.09 -8.30 21.80
CA ARG A 4 -16.01 -8.22 23.26
C ARG A 4 -17.24 -8.94 23.83
N LEU A 5 -17.10 -10.24 24.08
CA LEU A 5 -18.10 -11.02 24.79
C LEU A 5 -18.12 -10.57 26.26
N VAL A 6 -19.07 -9.69 26.59
CA VAL A 6 -19.36 -9.32 27.97
C VAL A 6 -20.37 -10.32 28.50
N LEU A 7 -19.89 -11.29 29.28
CA LEU A 7 -20.78 -12.24 29.95
C LEU A 7 -21.41 -11.56 31.18
N PRO A 8 -22.74 -11.67 31.37
CA PRO A 8 -23.39 -11.19 32.58
C PRO A 8 -22.88 -11.97 33.81
N PRO A 9 -22.85 -11.35 35.01
CA PRO A 9 -22.40 -12.01 36.22
C PRO A 9 -23.29 -13.22 36.53
N ILE A 10 -22.69 -14.41 36.60
CA ILE A 10 -23.39 -15.65 36.90
C ILE A 10 -23.78 -15.65 38.40
N PRO A 11 -25.09 -15.78 38.72
CA PRO A 11 -25.57 -15.86 40.10
C PRO A 11 -24.91 -17.01 40.88
N PRO A 12 -24.69 -16.88 42.19
CA PRO A 12 -24.02 -17.90 43.00
C PRO A 12 -24.76 -19.25 43.00
N GLU A 13 -26.08 -19.24 42.85
CA GLU A 13 -26.95 -20.42 42.78
C GLU A 13 -26.68 -21.31 41.55
N GLN A 14 -26.11 -20.75 40.48
CA GLN A 14 -25.80 -21.45 39.23
C GLN A 14 -24.33 -21.89 39.14
N ARG A 15 -23.51 -21.60 40.16
CA ARG A 15 -22.10 -21.98 40.25
C ARG A 15 -21.95 -23.42 40.71
N THR A 16 -22.38 -24.34 39.86
CA THR A 16 -22.11 -25.76 40.04
C THR A 16 -20.59 -26.02 40.00
N PRO A 17 -20.07 -27.08 40.64
CA PRO A 17 -18.64 -27.40 40.62
C PRO A 17 -18.05 -27.56 39.20
N LEU A 18 -18.88 -27.98 38.23
CA LEU A 18 -18.51 -28.01 36.82
C LEU A 18 -18.26 -26.61 36.24
N VAL A 19 -19.10 -25.63 36.57
CA VAL A 19 -18.97 -24.24 36.10
C VAL A 19 -17.71 -23.59 36.67
N GLU A 20 -17.35 -23.89 37.91
CA GLU A 20 -16.10 -23.40 38.51
C GLU A 20 -14.85 -24.00 37.84
N ALA A 21 -14.88 -25.30 37.55
CA ALA A 21 -13.81 -25.96 36.80
C ALA A 21 -13.65 -25.35 35.39
N LEU A 22 -14.76 -25.14 34.68
CA LEU A 22 -14.75 -24.49 33.37
C LEU A 22 -14.21 -23.05 33.43
N ARG A 23 -14.54 -22.30 34.48
CA ARG A 23 -14.01 -20.94 34.68
C ARG A 23 -12.50 -20.94 34.83
N GLY A 24 -11.95 -21.86 35.61
CA GLY A 24 -10.49 -22.01 35.75
C GLY A 24 -9.81 -22.37 34.43
N ILE A 25 -10.40 -23.27 33.66
CA ILE A 25 -9.90 -23.64 32.32
C ILE A 25 -9.94 -22.43 31.37
N ILE A 26 -11.03 -21.66 31.36
CA ILE A 26 -11.17 -20.48 30.51
C ILE A 26 -10.13 -19.41 30.89
N GLN A 27 -9.91 -19.17 32.18
CA GLN A 27 -8.89 -18.23 32.65
C GLN A 27 -7.49 -18.64 32.19
N MET A 28 -7.13 -19.91 32.39
CA MET A 28 -5.85 -20.46 31.91
C MET A 28 -5.71 -20.34 30.38
N GLN A 29 -6.78 -20.61 29.63
CA GLN A 29 -6.76 -20.47 28.17
C GLN A 29 -6.59 -19.00 27.75
N ALA A 30 -7.27 -18.06 28.42
CA ALA A 30 -7.15 -16.64 28.15
C ALA A 30 -5.72 -16.13 28.39
N GLU A 31 -5.09 -16.52 29.49
CA GLU A 31 -3.68 -16.20 29.77
C GLU A 31 -2.74 -16.78 28.71
N ARG A 32 -2.97 -18.02 28.28
CA ARG A 32 -2.17 -18.65 27.22
C ARG A 32 -2.31 -17.92 25.89
N ILE A 33 -3.53 -17.52 25.52
CA ILE A 33 -3.81 -16.75 24.30
C ILE A 33 -3.08 -15.41 24.36
N GLN A 34 -3.17 -14.68 25.47
CA GLN A 34 -2.47 -13.40 25.64
C GLN A 34 -0.95 -13.55 25.44
N ARG A 35 -0.33 -14.53 26.11
CA ARG A 35 1.11 -14.79 25.93
C ARG A 35 1.47 -15.16 24.49
N GLN A 36 0.63 -15.96 23.82
CA GLN A 36 0.84 -16.32 22.42
C GLN A 36 0.71 -15.10 21.50
N GLU A 37 -0.26 -14.23 21.73
CA GLU A 37 -0.43 -12.99 20.98
C GLU A 37 0.81 -12.08 21.11
N GLU A 38 1.31 -11.89 22.32
CA GLU A 38 2.55 -11.13 22.58
C GLU A 38 3.75 -11.73 21.84
N GLN A 39 3.95 -13.04 21.92
CA GLN A 39 5.03 -13.73 21.21
C GLN A 39 4.90 -13.60 19.70
N ILE A 40 3.68 -13.73 19.17
CA ILE A 40 3.40 -13.56 17.74
C ILE A 40 3.71 -12.12 17.30
N GLU A 41 3.40 -11.11 18.11
CA GLU A 41 3.74 -9.73 17.82
C GLU A 41 5.25 -9.52 17.75
N LEU A 42 6.00 -10.00 18.75
CA LEU A 42 7.46 -9.93 18.78
C LEU A 42 8.09 -10.59 17.54
N LEU A 43 7.70 -11.82 17.22
CA LEU A 43 8.22 -12.55 16.06
C LEU A 43 7.88 -11.83 14.73
N LYS A 44 6.69 -11.26 14.62
CA LYS A 44 6.31 -10.47 13.43
C LYS A 44 7.14 -9.20 13.28
N GLU A 45 7.55 -8.58 14.38
CA GLU A 45 8.46 -7.43 14.35
C GLU A 45 9.86 -7.83 13.94
N GLU A 46 10.38 -8.93 14.48
CA GLU A 46 11.69 -9.47 14.13
C GLU A 46 11.78 -9.84 12.64
N ILE A 47 10.77 -10.55 12.12
CA ILE A 47 10.67 -10.85 10.68
C ILE A 47 10.66 -9.57 9.84
N ARG A 48 10.03 -8.50 10.32
CA ARG A 48 9.94 -7.23 9.60
C ARG A 48 11.28 -6.51 9.54
N LEU A 49 12.03 -6.50 10.65
CA LEU A 49 13.38 -5.98 10.72
C LEU A 49 14.31 -6.76 9.77
N LEU A 50 14.28 -8.09 9.82
CA LEU A 50 15.08 -8.95 8.94
C LEU A 50 14.74 -8.75 7.46
N LYS A 51 13.47 -8.46 7.14
CA LYS A 51 13.03 -8.15 5.77
C LYS A 51 13.31 -6.70 5.33
N GLY A 52 13.91 -5.87 6.18
CA GLY A 52 14.19 -4.47 5.88
C GLY A 52 12.93 -3.61 5.68
N LEU A 53 11.78 -4.06 6.20
CA LEU A 53 10.50 -3.39 6.02
C LEU A 53 10.29 -2.34 7.13
N LYS A 54 9.71 -1.18 6.78
CA LYS A 54 9.35 -0.13 7.76
C LYS A 54 8.31 -0.67 8.75
N LYS A 55 8.35 -0.18 10.01
CA LYS A 55 7.38 -0.57 11.07
C LYS A 55 5.93 -0.44 10.59
N ARG A 56 5.04 -1.28 11.14
CA ARG A 56 3.59 -1.24 10.81
C ARG A 56 3.07 0.19 11.04
N PRO A 57 2.50 0.85 10.03
CA PRO A 57 1.93 2.19 10.21
C PRO A 57 0.77 2.10 11.21
N ARG A 58 0.77 3.00 12.20
CA ARG A 58 -0.38 3.23 13.07
C ARG A 58 -1.36 4.11 12.30
N PHE A 59 -2.46 3.53 11.85
CA PHE A 59 -3.54 4.30 11.23
C PHE A 59 -4.30 5.03 12.34
N LYS A 60 -4.36 6.37 12.23
CA LYS A 60 -5.33 7.15 13.01
C LYS A 60 -6.73 6.94 12.41
N PRO A 61 -7.80 6.98 13.23
CA PRO A 61 -9.15 7.03 12.67
C PRO A 61 -9.26 8.22 11.72
N SER A 62 -9.90 8.02 10.57
CA SER A 62 -10.17 9.11 9.62
C SER A 62 -11.22 10.03 10.22
N GLY A 63 -10.91 11.32 10.41
CA GLY A 63 -11.87 12.34 10.85
C GLY A 63 -12.98 12.66 9.83
N MET A 64 -13.33 11.72 8.96
CA MET A 64 -14.43 11.87 7.98
C MET A 64 -15.78 12.06 8.67
N GLU A 65 -15.95 11.57 9.91
CA GLU A 65 -17.20 11.72 10.65
C GLU A 65 -17.43 13.17 11.12
N GLU A 66 -16.38 13.98 11.30
CA GLU A 66 -16.48 15.36 11.81
C GLU A 66 -17.02 16.36 10.78
N HIS A 67 -17.08 15.99 9.49
CA HIS A 67 -17.49 16.89 8.41
C HIS A 67 -18.89 16.61 7.83
N THR A 68 -19.68 15.72 8.45
CA THR A 68 -20.98 15.32 7.88
C THR A 68 -22.13 16.29 8.23
N ASP A 69 -21.92 17.21 9.19
CA ASP A 69 -22.98 18.12 9.69
C ASP A 69 -22.74 19.62 9.41
N ALA A 70 -21.85 19.97 8.48
CA ALA A 70 -21.62 21.36 8.08
C ALA A 70 -22.05 21.61 6.63
N ASP A 71 -23.33 21.95 6.51
CA ASP A 71 -23.91 22.99 5.65
C ASP A 71 -23.73 22.90 4.13
N GLU A 72 -24.87 22.72 3.46
CA GLU A 72 -25.07 22.95 2.03
C GLU A 72 -24.86 24.44 1.71
N GLY A 73 -23.66 24.82 1.26
CA GLY A 73 -23.45 26.20 0.89
C GLY A 73 -22.10 26.52 0.27
N LYS A 74 -22.17 26.94 -0.99
CA LYS A 74 -21.19 27.74 -1.76
C LYS A 74 -20.23 26.97 -2.66
N ASP A 75 -20.70 26.85 -3.89
CA ASP A 75 -19.93 26.78 -5.12
C ASP A 75 -19.19 28.13 -5.31
N GLU A 76 -18.09 28.33 -4.59
CA GLU A 76 -17.18 29.47 -4.81
C GLU A 76 -15.80 28.94 -5.18
N GLY A 77 -15.46 29.09 -6.46
CA GLY A 77 -14.10 29.00 -6.97
C GLY A 77 -13.50 27.61 -6.94
N LYS A 78 -13.75 26.82 -7.99
CA LYS A 78 -12.78 25.82 -8.43
C LYS A 78 -11.52 26.56 -8.89
N GLU A 79 -10.70 26.99 -7.92
CA GLU A 79 -9.28 27.16 -8.17
C GLU A 79 -8.81 25.86 -8.80
N ASP A 80 -8.20 25.99 -9.97
CA ASP A 80 -7.63 24.92 -10.75
C ASP A 80 -6.58 24.23 -9.87
N THR A 81 -7.03 23.26 -9.06
CA THR A 81 -6.21 22.43 -8.16
C THR A 81 -5.49 21.42 -9.02
N ARG A 82 -4.73 21.95 -9.99
CA ARG A 82 -3.79 21.19 -10.79
C ARG A 82 -2.92 20.45 -9.82
N ARG A 83 -2.93 19.13 -9.95
CA ARG A 83 -2.15 18.24 -9.11
C ARG A 83 -0.70 18.74 -9.10
N PRO A 84 -0.06 18.88 -7.92
CA PRO A 84 1.30 19.38 -7.84
C PRO A 84 2.21 18.60 -8.80
N GLY A 85 2.73 19.29 -9.82
CA GLY A 85 3.48 18.70 -10.94
C GLY A 85 2.81 18.74 -12.31
N SER A 86 1.55 19.20 -12.42
CA SER A 86 0.86 19.33 -13.71
C SER A 86 1.50 20.39 -14.62
N ASP A 87 2.08 21.45 -14.04
CA ASP A 87 2.79 22.49 -14.80
C ASP A 87 4.27 22.14 -15.06
N LYS A 88 4.70 20.91 -14.73
CA LYS A 88 6.07 20.48 -15.05
C LYS A 88 6.18 20.26 -16.56
N ARG A 89 7.18 20.91 -17.16
CA ARG A 89 7.56 20.71 -18.55
C ARG A 89 7.70 19.22 -18.88
N HIS A 90 6.99 18.78 -19.92
CA HIS A 90 7.16 17.44 -20.46
C HIS A 90 8.60 17.29 -20.96
N LYS A 91 9.37 16.42 -20.31
CA LYS A 91 10.81 16.23 -20.58
C LYS A 91 11.13 15.83 -22.02
N THR A 92 10.17 15.27 -22.74
CA THR A 92 10.30 14.75 -24.10
C THR A 92 9.68 15.66 -25.17
N ALA A 93 8.97 16.74 -24.80
CA ALA A 93 8.23 17.55 -25.76
C ALA A 93 9.14 18.38 -26.72
N GLU A 94 10.39 18.64 -26.31
CA GLU A 94 11.35 19.42 -27.10
C GLU A 94 12.53 18.58 -27.63
N LEU A 95 12.49 17.25 -27.45
CA LEU A 95 13.55 16.38 -27.98
C LEU A 95 13.28 16.08 -29.46
N VAL A 96 14.27 16.33 -30.33
CA VAL A 96 14.24 15.87 -31.72
C VAL A 96 14.47 14.37 -31.75
N ILE A 97 13.56 13.60 -32.34
CA ILE A 97 13.71 12.15 -32.52
C ILE A 97 14.61 11.91 -33.73
N HIS A 98 15.79 11.35 -33.48
CA HIS A 98 16.79 11.11 -34.53
C HIS A 98 16.63 9.71 -35.18
N GLU A 99 15.97 8.78 -34.47
CA GLU A 99 15.76 7.40 -34.92
C GLU A 99 14.50 6.81 -34.27
N GLU A 100 13.71 6.06 -35.04
CA GLU A 100 12.56 5.28 -34.56
C GLU A 100 12.80 3.79 -34.79
N ARG A 101 12.58 2.97 -33.75
CA ARG A 101 12.72 1.51 -33.83
C ARG A 101 11.50 0.81 -33.27
N ILE A 102 10.89 -0.06 -34.08
CA ILE A 102 9.81 -0.94 -33.63
C ILE A 102 10.42 -2.19 -32.98
N VAL A 103 10.22 -2.35 -31.67
CA VAL A 103 10.70 -3.52 -30.93
C VAL A 103 9.63 -4.61 -30.97
N ALA A 104 9.91 -5.70 -31.68
CA ALA A 104 9.05 -6.88 -31.68
C ALA A 104 9.13 -7.63 -30.34
N PRO A 105 8.05 -8.31 -29.90
CA PRO A 105 8.11 -9.17 -28.73
C PRO A 105 9.18 -10.26 -28.90
N SER A 106 10.07 -10.40 -27.92
CA SER A 106 11.13 -11.42 -27.94
C SER A 106 10.61 -12.85 -27.71
N ARG A 107 9.38 -13.00 -27.20
CA ARG A 107 8.73 -14.28 -26.91
C ARG A 107 7.67 -14.61 -27.96
N ARG A 108 7.43 -15.90 -28.19
CA ARG A 108 6.34 -16.36 -29.05
C ARG A 108 5.00 -15.86 -28.52
N ILE A 109 4.22 -15.24 -29.40
CA ILE A 109 2.89 -14.71 -29.09
C ILE A 109 1.92 -15.89 -28.92
N PRO A 110 1.22 -16.03 -27.77
CA PRO A 110 0.23 -17.08 -27.56
C PRO A 110 -0.91 -17.02 -28.58
N ARG A 111 -1.46 -18.18 -28.96
CA ARG A 111 -2.62 -18.25 -29.88
C ARG A 111 -3.81 -17.51 -29.26
N GLY A 112 -4.49 -16.68 -30.06
CA GLY A 112 -5.61 -15.84 -29.61
C GLY A 112 -5.23 -14.43 -29.15
N SER A 113 -3.94 -14.10 -29.11
CA SER A 113 -3.51 -12.72 -28.81
C SER A 113 -3.85 -11.77 -29.96
N ARG A 114 -4.33 -10.56 -29.63
CA ARG A 114 -4.59 -9.49 -30.60
C ARG A 114 -3.61 -8.34 -30.40
N PHE A 115 -3.18 -7.72 -31.50
CA PHE A 115 -2.41 -6.48 -31.45
C PHE A 115 -3.27 -5.34 -30.87
N LYS A 116 -2.74 -4.65 -29.84
CA LYS A 116 -3.42 -3.54 -29.15
C LYS A 116 -2.94 -2.16 -29.64
N GLY A 117 -1.73 -2.08 -30.20
CA GLY A 117 -1.07 -0.82 -30.55
C GLY A 117 0.37 -0.77 -30.02
N TYR A 118 1.03 0.35 -30.29
CA TYR A 118 2.37 0.63 -29.79
C TYR A 118 2.32 1.39 -28.45
N ARG A 119 3.38 1.25 -27.67
CA ARG A 119 3.65 2.10 -26.52
C ARG A 119 4.97 2.80 -26.78
N ASP A 120 4.90 4.11 -26.93
CA ASP A 120 6.08 4.90 -27.24
C ASP A 120 6.92 5.10 -25.98
N VAL A 121 8.23 4.87 -26.13
CA VAL A 121 9.22 5.10 -25.08
C VAL A 121 10.40 5.82 -25.73
N VAL A 122 10.60 7.08 -25.36
CA VAL A 122 11.74 7.88 -25.85
C VAL A 122 12.94 7.63 -24.95
N VAL A 123 14.04 7.15 -25.53
CA VAL A 123 15.32 6.93 -24.85
C VAL A 123 16.36 7.83 -25.50
N GLN A 124 17.13 8.56 -24.68
CA GLN A 124 18.22 9.40 -25.16
C GLN A 124 19.55 8.65 -25.04
N GLU A 125 20.16 8.32 -26.18
CA GLU A 125 21.47 7.67 -26.25
C GLU A 125 22.59 8.69 -26.55
N LEU A 126 23.85 8.29 -26.32
CA LEU A 126 25.03 9.10 -26.63
C LEU A 126 25.73 8.54 -27.86
N LYS A 127 25.95 9.37 -28.89
CA LYS A 127 26.73 9.02 -30.08
C LYS A 127 28.13 9.64 -29.99
N ILE A 128 29.10 8.88 -29.51
CA ILE A 128 30.52 9.29 -29.44
C ILE A 128 31.20 8.92 -30.75
N GLN A 129 31.92 9.87 -31.35
CA GLN A 129 32.59 9.71 -32.64
C GLN A 129 33.93 10.46 -32.64
N CYS A 130 34.94 9.89 -33.31
CA CYS A 130 36.26 10.50 -33.41
C CYS A 130 36.19 11.81 -34.19
N HIS A 131 36.72 12.87 -33.60
CA HIS A 131 36.85 14.17 -34.26
C HIS A 131 38.32 14.53 -34.33
N ASN A 132 38.86 14.53 -35.56
CA ASN A 132 40.28 14.80 -35.78
C ASN A 132 40.45 16.25 -36.24
N THR A 133 41.15 17.03 -35.45
CA THR A 133 41.48 18.43 -35.78
C THR A 133 42.98 18.57 -35.97
N ARG A 134 43.41 19.12 -37.12
CA ARG A 134 44.81 19.45 -37.39
C ARG A 134 45.03 20.95 -37.23
N TYR A 135 45.85 21.33 -36.26
CA TYR A 135 46.36 22.69 -36.15
C TYR A 135 47.68 22.81 -36.94
N ARG A 136 47.89 23.95 -37.59
CA ARG A 136 49.11 24.31 -38.31
C ARG A 136 49.63 25.62 -37.77
#